data_AF-Q23TG9-F1
#
_entry.id   AF-Q23TG9-F1
#
_cell.length_a   1.000
_cell.length_b   1.000
_cell.length_c   1.000
_cell.angle_alpha   90.00
_cell.angle_beta   90.00
_cell.angle_gamma   90.00
#
_symmetry.space_group_name_H-M   'P 1'
#
loop_
_entity.id
_entity.type
_entity.pdbx_description
1 polymer ?
#
loop_
_entity_poly.entity_id
_entity_poly.type
_entity_poly.pdbx_seq_one_letter_code
_entity_poly.pdbx_strand_id
1 'polypeptide(L)'
;MKQDTQFQHQNTKRDLLINNVSGILFEKGSNSSCKLNERHGDIYINSHNQQKSYLKSQYESDSSVLNNSEFQDEEYYQNNDLLQKFEDISKNNICKNIIKAFFANLLDKNNDLLTDFVFKGTSENNARKQTKKFTQSYNFNNNNLHKLIQHPRYGKAFEFYLTFEAEYWLEKSKVKQKEDHQIYINFLKLCCCNTDYSNRLIAYKKGKKTLFNNRQ
;
A
#
# COMPACT_ATOMS: atom_id res chain seq x y z
N MET A 1 3.02 41.82 -45.81
CA MET A 1 2.75 40.36 -45.79
C MET A 1 3.55 39.73 -44.67
N LYS A 2 2.93 39.52 -43.50
CA LYS A 2 3.44 38.69 -42.41
C LYS A 2 2.23 37.90 -41.91
N GLN A 3 2.33 36.58 -41.96
CA GLN A 3 1.24 35.66 -41.62
C GLN A 3 1.38 35.27 -40.14
N ASP A 4 0.39 35.65 -39.34
CA ASP A 4 0.21 35.19 -37.97
C ASP A 4 -0.56 33.87 -37.99
N THR A 5 0.05 32.81 -37.48
CA THR A 5 -0.60 31.49 -37.34
C THR A 5 -0.97 31.29 -35.87
N GLN A 6 -2.22 31.57 -35.53
CA GLN A 6 -2.82 31.19 -34.25
C GLN A 6 -3.36 29.76 -34.34
N PHE A 7 -2.79 28.85 -33.55
CA PHE A 7 -3.40 27.55 -33.24
C PHE A 7 -3.92 27.62 -31.80
N GLN A 8 -5.25 27.70 -31.64
CA GLN A 8 -5.91 27.53 -30.35
C GLN A 8 -6.49 26.12 -30.21
N HIS A 9 -6.25 25.55 -29.03
CA HIS A 9 -6.65 24.23 -28.58
C HIS A 9 -8.17 24.01 -28.58
N GLN A 10 -8.58 22.89 -29.15
CA GLN A 10 -9.79 22.18 -28.75
C GLN A 10 -9.37 21.00 -27.86
N ASN A 11 -9.96 20.87 -26.66
CA ASN A 11 -10.37 19.60 -26.04
C ASN A 11 -10.62 19.78 -24.53
N THR A 12 -11.87 20.06 -24.16
CA THR A 12 -12.39 19.81 -22.80
C THR A 12 -13.79 19.18 -22.91
N LYS A 13 -13.79 17.88 -23.14
CA LYS A 13 -14.86 16.97 -22.72
C LYS A 13 -14.21 15.77 -22.09
N ARG A 14 -14.25 15.68 -20.77
CA ARG A 14 -14.24 14.40 -20.07
C ARG A 14 -15.28 14.44 -18.99
N ASP A 15 -16.24 13.57 -19.21
CA ASP A 15 -17.44 13.37 -18.45
C ASP A 15 -17.17 12.86 -17.04
N LEU A 16 -18.05 13.32 -16.17
CA LEU A 16 -18.30 12.88 -14.82
C LEU A 16 -18.73 11.41 -14.82
N LEU A 17 -17.91 10.52 -14.25
CA LEU A 17 -18.34 9.16 -13.89
C LEU A 17 -17.46 8.62 -12.76
N ILE A 18 -17.76 8.98 -11.51
CA ILE A 18 -17.58 8.07 -10.36
C ILE A 18 -18.73 8.35 -9.38
N ASN A 19 -19.79 7.54 -9.50
CA ASN A 19 -20.78 7.33 -8.45
C ASN A 19 -20.42 6.05 -7.69
N ASN A 20 -20.69 6.07 -6.38
CA ASN A 20 -20.86 4.93 -5.49
C ASN A 20 -19.66 4.05 -5.18
N VAL A 21 -18.96 4.37 -4.09
CA VAL A 21 -18.72 3.37 -3.02
C VAL A 21 -18.98 4.05 -1.67
N SER A 22 -20.05 3.61 -1.02
CA SER A 22 -20.46 4.02 0.31
C SER A 22 -19.62 3.36 1.40
N GLY A 23 -19.36 4.13 2.46
CA GLY A 23 -19.65 3.69 3.83
C GLY A 23 -18.71 2.67 4.46
N ILE A 24 -17.65 3.14 5.10
CA ILE A 24 -17.18 2.53 6.35
C ILE A 24 -17.17 3.61 7.43
N LEU A 25 -18.26 3.60 8.20
CA LEU A 25 -18.37 4.24 9.51
C LEU A 25 -17.26 3.68 10.40
N PHE A 26 -16.40 4.53 10.96
CA PHE A 26 -15.60 4.17 12.12
C PHE A 26 -16.18 4.83 13.37
N GLU A 27 -16.49 3.96 14.32
CA GLU A 27 -17.09 4.26 15.61
C GLU A 27 -16.21 5.16 16.48
N LYS A 28 -16.89 6.06 17.18
CA LYS A 28 -16.36 6.84 18.30
C LYS A 28 -16.09 5.96 19.51
N GLY A 29 -14.91 6.11 20.09
CA GLY A 29 -14.61 5.80 21.50
C GLY A 29 -13.20 6.28 21.82
N SER A 30 -12.85 6.84 22.98
CA SER A 30 -13.58 7.24 24.17
C SER A 30 -12.68 8.24 24.90
N ASN A 31 -13.26 9.27 25.52
CA ASN A 31 -12.54 10.21 26.39
C ASN A 31 -12.12 9.49 27.68
N SER A 32 -10.82 9.51 27.97
CA SER A 32 -10.25 9.09 29.25
C SER A 32 -9.71 10.32 29.97
N SER A 33 -10.35 10.71 31.07
CA SER A 33 -9.72 11.45 32.17
C SER A 33 -10.65 11.46 33.38
N CYS A 34 -10.36 10.60 34.36
CA CYS A 34 -10.94 10.69 35.70
C CYS A 34 -9.78 10.73 36.69
N LYS A 35 -9.67 11.83 37.45
CA LYS A 35 -8.81 11.91 38.64
C LYS A 35 -9.67 11.83 39.90
N LEU A 36 -9.18 10.97 40.79
CA LEU A 36 -9.54 10.67 42.17
C LEU A 36 -10.01 11.86 43.02
N ASN A 37 -11.04 11.62 43.85
CA ASN A 37 -10.89 11.70 45.31
C ASN A 37 -12.09 11.11 46.09
N GLU A 38 -11.77 10.72 47.32
CA GLU A 38 -12.62 10.50 48.52
C GLU A 38 -13.10 9.09 48.91
N ARG A 39 -13.13 8.93 50.25
CA ARG A 39 -13.07 7.73 51.09
C ARG A 39 -14.44 7.44 51.71
N HIS A 40 -14.52 6.24 52.34
CA HIS A 40 -15.60 5.69 53.19
C HIS A 40 -16.81 5.20 52.38
N GLY A 41 -17.47 4.09 52.67
CA GLY A 41 -17.45 3.09 53.74
C GLY A 41 -18.69 2.20 53.51
N ASP A 42 -18.64 0.96 54.01
CA ASP A 42 -19.77 0.05 54.21
C ASP A 42 -20.43 -0.69 53.02
N ILE A 43 -20.10 -1.98 52.96
CA ILE A 43 -21.01 -3.15 52.99
C ILE A 43 -22.42 -2.93 52.40
N TYR A 44 -22.66 -3.48 51.21
CA TYR A 44 -23.94 -4.12 50.88
C TYR A 44 -23.72 -5.27 49.89
N ILE A 45 -24.11 -6.47 50.32
CA ILE A 45 -24.25 -7.69 49.52
C ILE A 45 -25.62 -7.62 48.83
N ASN A 46 -25.70 -7.68 47.50
CA ASN A 46 -26.80 -8.39 46.83
C ASN A 46 -26.61 -8.58 45.31
N SER A 47 -26.66 -9.85 44.90
CA SER A 47 -27.40 -10.38 43.74
C SER A 47 -27.42 -9.60 42.42
N HIS A 48 -26.50 -9.90 41.50
CA HIS A 48 -26.80 -9.83 40.06
C HIS A 48 -25.94 -10.82 39.25
N ASN A 49 -26.33 -12.09 39.33
CA ASN A 49 -25.70 -13.18 38.60
C ASN A 49 -26.81 -14.04 37.96
N GLN A 50 -27.51 -13.50 36.97
CA GLN A 50 -28.48 -14.23 36.15
C GLN A 50 -28.94 -13.40 34.94
N GLN A 51 -28.02 -13.04 34.03
CA GLN A 51 -28.39 -12.50 32.71
C GLN A 51 -27.27 -12.69 31.66
N LYS A 52 -26.63 -13.87 31.67
CA LYS A 52 -25.52 -14.21 30.75
C LYS A 52 -25.66 -15.56 30.04
N SER A 53 -26.88 -16.08 29.84
CA SER A 53 -27.07 -17.39 29.18
C SER A 53 -28.24 -17.48 28.19
N TYR A 54 -28.61 -16.39 27.52
CA TYR A 54 -29.69 -16.44 26.50
C TYR A 54 -29.39 -15.68 25.19
N LEU A 55 -28.11 -15.42 24.89
CA LEU A 55 -27.67 -14.79 23.62
C LEU A 55 -26.53 -15.57 22.94
N LYS A 56 -26.49 -16.90 23.13
CA LYS A 56 -25.42 -17.77 22.61
C LYS A 56 -25.94 -19.07 21.96
N SER A 57 -27.06 -19.03 21.24
CA SER A 57 -27.53 -20.23 20.53
C SER A 57 -28.33 -19.99 19.24
N GLN A 58 -28.15 -18.86 18.54
CA GLN A 58 -28.90 -18.59 17.29
C GLN A 58 -28.06 -18.06 16.12
N TYR A 59 -26.80 -18.50 15.99
CA TYR A 59 -26.04 -18.34 14.74
C TYR A 59 -25.24 -19.60 14.33
N GLU A 60 -25.58 -20.76 14.89
CA GLU A 60 -25.08 -22.06 14.43
C GLU A 60 -26.20 -22.83 13.73
N SER A 61 -26.75 -22.26 12.66
CA SER A 61 -27.55 -23.02 11.71
C SER A 61 -27.67 -22.23 10.41
N ASP A 62 -26.61 -22.29 9.61
CA ASP A 62 -26.63 -22.35 8.14
C ASP A 62 -25.17 -22.31 7.62
N SER A 63 -24.36 -23.25 8.11
CA SER A 63 -23.06 -23.60 7.54
C SER A 63 -23.26 -24.61 6.41
N SER A 64 -24.05 -24.25 5.41
CA SER A 64 -24.11 -24.99 4.16
C SER A 64 -22.98 -24.52 3.25
N VAL A 65 -21.88 -25.26 3.28
CA VAL A 65 -21.09 -25.70 2.11
C VAL A 65 -21.25 -24.78 0.88
N LEU A 66 -20.48 -23.70 0.84
CA LEU A 66 -20.25 -22.91 -0.37
C LEU A 66 -18.75 -22.91 -0.67
N ASN A 67 -18.38 -23.77 -1.62
CA ASN A 67 -17.22 -23.74 -2.53
C ASN A 67 -16.11 -22.70 -2.26
N ASN A 68 -15.25 -22.96 -1.26
CA ASN A 68 -13.99 -22.22 -1.10
C ASN A 68 -12.80 -22.86 -1.84
N SER A 69 -12.99 -23.98 -2.54
CA SER A 69 -11.89 -24.72 -3.18
C SER A 69 -11.42 -24.09 -4.49
N GLU A 70 -12.32 -23.64 -5.37
CA GLU A 70 -11.92 -23.15 -6.71
C GLU A 70 -11.23 -21.78 -6.68
N PHE A 71 -11.57 -20.90 -5.74
CA PHE A 71 -10.98 -19.56 -5.64
C PHE A 71 -9.53 -19.56 -5.13
N GLN A 72 -9.14 -20.53 -4.30
CA GLN A 72 -7.78 -20.60 -3.77
C GLN A 72 -6.76 -21.06 -4.83
N ASP A 73 -7.19 -21.91 -5.75
CA ASP A 73 -6.32 -22.43 -6.80
C ASP A 73 -5.97 -21.33 -7.83
N GLU A 74 -6.94 -20.51 -8.24
CA GLU A 74 -6.70 -19.42 -9.20
C GLU A 74 -5.73 -18.36 -8.68
N GLU A 75 -5.89 -17.90 -7.44
CA GLU A 75 -4.99 -16.91 -6.84
C GLU A 75 -3.55 -17.44 -6.73
N TYR A 76 -3.41 -18.72 -6.38
CA TYR A 76 -2.10 -19.39 -6.30
C TYR A 76 -1.40 -19.44 -7.66
N TYR A 77 -2.12 -19.82 -8.73
CA TYR A 77 -1.56 -19.85 -10.08
C TYR A 77 -1.16 -18.45 -10.58
N GLN A 78 -2.02 -17.45 -10.36
CA GLN A 78 -1.73 -16.06 -10.75
C GLN A 78 -0.51 -15.49 -10.02
N ASN A 79 -0.39 -15.76 -8.73
CA ASN A 79 0.76 -15.32 -7.93
C ASN A 79 2.06 -16.00 -8.38
N ASN A 80 2.02 -17.30 -8.72
CA ASN A 80 3.19 -18.02 -9.23
C ASN A 80 3.63 -17.52 -10.62
N ASP A 81 2.70 -17.26 -11.54
CA ASP A 81 3.01 -16.68 -12.86
C ASP A 81 3.64 -15.29 -12.70
N LEU A 82 3.09 -14.44 -11.81
CA LEU A 82 3.66 -13.14 -11.50
C LEU A 82 5.08 -13.25 -10.92
N LEU A 83 5.33 -14.22 -10.03
CA LEU A 83 6.65 -14.47 -9.46
C LEU A 83 7.67 -14.88 -10.51
N GLN A 84 7.29 -15.79 -11.41
CA GLN A 84 8.17 -16.22 -12.50
C GLN A 84 8.51 -15.04 -13.42
N LYS A 85 7.50 -14.27 -13.84
CA LYS A 85 7.69 -13.05 -14.64
C LYS A 85 8.59 -12.04 -13.93
N PHE A 86 8.45 -11.90 -12.61
CA PHE A 86 9.30 -11.02 -11.81
C PHE A 86 10.75 -11.50 -11.76
N GLU A 87 10.99 -12.80 -11.63
CA GLU A 87 12.34 -13.40 -11.60
C GLU A 87 13.07 -13.25 -12.93
N ASP A 88 12.35 -13.24 -14.04
CA ASP A 88 12.87 -13.03 -15.39
C ASP A 88 13.26 -11.57 -15.67
N ILE A 89 12.83 -10.61 -14.83
CA ILE A 89 13.20 -9.20 -14.98
C ILE A 89 14.71 -9.05 -14.80
N SER A 90 15.35 -8.60 -15.88
CA SER A 90 16.77 -8.23 -15.86
C SER A 90 17.02 -7.04 -14.92
N LYS A 91 18.24 -6.97 -14.38
CA LYS A 91 18.65 -6.02 -13.35
C LYS A 91 18.59 -4.57 -13.86
N ASN A 92 17.42 -3.95 -13.75
CA ASN A 92 17.11 -2.63 -14.26
C ASN A 92 16.83 -1.62 -13.14
N ASN A 93 16.85 -0.34 -13.47
CA ASN A 93 16.55 0.77 -12.56
C ASN A 93 15.06 0.85 -12.16
N ILE A 94 14.27 -0.22 -12.36
CA ILE A 94 12.82 -0.27 -12.17
C ILE A 94 12.45 0.09 -10.73
N CYS A 95 13.00 -0.64 -9.76
CA CYS A 95 12.81 -0.39 -8.32
C CYS A 95 13.07 1.08 -7.96
N LYS A 96 14.20 1.63 -8.43
CA LYS A 96 14.58 3.02 -8.19
C LYS A 96 13.59 4.00 -8.81
N ASN A 97 13.11 3.73 -10.02
CA ASN A 97 12.14 4.59 -10.70
C ASN A 97 10.80 4.63 -9.95
N ILE A 98 10.28 3.46 -9.57
CA ILE A 98 9.00 3.34 -8.84
C ILE A 98 9.09 4.08 -7.50
N ILE A 99 10.15 3.86 -6.72
CA ILE A 99 10.31 4.52 -5.41
C ILE A 99 10.45 6.04 -5.57
N LYS A 100 11.17 6.50 -6.61
CA LYS A 100 11.26 7.94 -6.89
C LYS A 100 9.91 8.54 -7.25
N ALA A 101 9.12 7.84 -8.05
CA ALA A 101 7.79 8.27 -8.45
C ALA A 101 6.84 8.34 -7.24
N PHE A 102 6.89 7.35 -6.36
CA PHE A 102 6.19 7.37 -5.08
C PHE A 102 6.51 8.61 -4.25
N PHE A 103 7.79 8.89 -3.98
CA PHE A 103 8.16 10.06 -3.17
C PHE A 103 7.84 11.39 -3.86
N ALA A 104 7.92 11.43 -5.19
CA ALA A 104 7.49 12.61 -5.95
C ALA A 104 5.99 12.86 -5.79
N ASN A 105 5.16 11.82 -5.90
CA ASN A 105 3.71 11.92 -5.69
C ASN A 105 3.39 12.31 -4.24
N LEU A 106 4.02 11.67 -3.26
CA LEU A 106 3.80 11.97 -1.84
C LEU A 106 4.20 13.41 -1.45
N LEU A 107 5.14 14.01 -2.19
CA LEU A 107 5.58 15.40 -2.00
C LEU A 107 4.89 16.39 -2.95
N ASP A 108 3.91 15.94 -3.75
CA ASP A 108 3.09 16.82 -4.58
C ASP A 108 2.23 17.72 -3.69
N LYS A 109 2.02 18.95 -4.11
CA LYS A 109 1.17 19.93 -3.45
C LYS A 109 -0.31 19.57 -3.54
N ASN A 110 -0.70 18.87 -4.59
CA ASN A 110 -2.09 18.46 -4.82
C ASN A 110 -2.44 17.12 -4.17
N ASN A 111 -1.54 16.55 -3.37
CA ASN A 111 -1.73 15.25 -2.73
C ASN A 111 -1.89 15.41 -1.21
N ASP A 112 -3.12 15.20 -0.74
CA ASP A 112 -3.49 15.32 0.67
C ASP A 112 -3.13 14.07 1.51
N LEU A 113 -2.72 12.97 0.87
CA LEU A 113 -2.32 11.71 1.54
C LEU A 113 -1.26 11.96 2.62
N LEU A 114 -0.36 12.93 2.38
CA LEU A 114 0.72 13.22 3.31
C LEU A 114 0.21 13.75 4.67
N THR A 115 -0.75 14.67 4.67
CA THR A 115 -1.29 15.29 5.89
C THR A 115 -2.45 14.53 6.47
N ASP A 116 -3.27 13.90 5.63
CA ASP A 116 -4.50 13.25 6.07
C ASP A 116 -4.24 11.84 6.59
N PHE A 117 -3.19 11.20 6.05
CA PHE A 117 -2.86 9.81 6.35
C PHE A 117 -1.48 9.66 7.01
N VAL A 118 -0.40 10.11 6.36
CA VAL A 118 0.98 9.82 6.83
C VAL A 118 1.34 10.58 8.11
N PHE A 119 0.96 11.87 8.19
CA PHE A 119 1.26 12.76 9.31
C PHE A 119 0.00 13.45 9.84
N LYS A 120 -1.05 12.67 10.10
CA LYS A 120 -2.33 13.16 10.63
C LYS A 120 -2.14 14.16 11.78
N GLY A 121 -2.74 15.34 11.64
CA GLY A 121 -2.68 16.42 12.64
C GLY A 121 -1.39 17.24 12.64
N THR A 122 -0.44 16.96 11.74
CA THR A 122 0.78 17.77 11.56
C THR A 122 0.54 18.85 10.50
N SER A 123 1.13 20.03 10.65
CA SER A 123 1.08 21.05 9.60
C SER A 123 1.75 20.55 8.31
N GLU A 124 1.20 20.92 7.16
CA GLU A 124 1.66 20.49 5.85
C GLU A 124 3.16 20.75 5.64
N ASN A 125 3.64 21.93 6.02
CA ASN A 125 5.05 22.31 5.94
C ASN A 125 5.95 21.37 6.76
N ASN A 126 5.53 20.98 7.96
CA ASN A 126 6.29 20.07 8.82
C ASN A 126 6.26 18.64 8.27
N ALA A 127 5.11 18.17 7.78
CA ALA A 127 4.98 16.86 7.14
C ALA A 127 5.89 16.76 5.91
N ARG A 128 5.86 17.77 5.02
CA ARG A 128 6.74 17.85 3.84
C ARG A 128 8.21 17.88 4.22
N LYS A 129 8.58 18.64 5.26
CA LYS A 129 9.97 18.70 5.75
C LYS A 129 10.46 17.35 6.26
N GLN A 130 9.63 16.63 7.01
CA GLN A 130 9.96 15.29 7.51
C GLN A 130 10.09 14.28 6.35
N THR A 131 9.15 14.27 5.41
CA THR A 131 9.22 13.39 4.24
C THR A 131 10.43 13.70 3.36
N LYS A 132 10.75 14.97 3.11
CA LYS A 132 11.96 15.33 2.36
C LYS A 132 13.23 14.80 3.02
N LYS A 133 13.36 14.95 4.35
CA LYS A 133 14.50 14.39 5.09
C LYS A 133 14.58 12.88 4.96
N PHE A 134 13.45 12.18 5.11
CA PHE A 134 13.37 10.74 4.94
C PHE A 134 13.82 10.33 3.52
N THR A 135 13.24 10.93 2.48
CA THR A 135 13.57 10.66 1.08
C THR A 135 15.04 10.93 0.76
N GLN A 136 15.64 12.00 1.31
CA GLN A 136 17.06 12.32 1.12
C GLN A 136 17.99 11.27 1.73
N SER A 137 17.61 10.70 2.88
CA SER A 137 18.35 9.63 3.53
C SER A 137 18.11 8.24 2.93
N TYR A 138 17.13 8.12 2.03
CA TYR A 138 16.66 6.84 1.53
C TYR A 138 17.55 6.30 0.42
N ASN A 139 18.05 5.07 0.61
CA ASN A 139 18.86 4.37 -0.37
C ASN A 139 17.97 3.54 -1.30
N PHE A 140 18.02 3.77 -2.61
CA PHE A 140 17.18 3.10 -3.60
C PHE A 140 17.68 1.69 -3.96
N ASN A 141 17.61 0.76 -3.01
CA ASN A 141 17.94 -0.65 -3.20
C ASN A 141 16.88 -1.56 -2.57
N ASN A 142 16.89 -2.85 -2.95
CA ASN A 142 15.88 -3.82 -2.52
C ASN A 142 15.79 -3.98 -1.00
N ASN A 143 16.90 -3.87 -0.27
CA ASN A 143 16.90 -3.96 1.19
C ASN A 143 16.15 -2.80 1.84
N ASN A 144 16.33 -1.57 1.34
CA ASN A 144 15.57 -0.42 1.84
C ASN A 144 14.12 -0.46 1.36
N LEU A 145 13.85 -0.99 0.17
CA LEU A 145 12.48 -1.22 -0.30
C LEU A 145 11.71 -2.16 0.62
N HIS A 146 12.34 -3.26 1.06
CA HIS A 146 11.76 -4.15 2.08
C HIS A 146 11.40 -3.38 3.36
N LYS A 147 12.32 -2.52 3.85
CA LYS A 147 12.06 -1.65 5.00
C LYS A 147 10.96 -0.62 4.75
N LEU A 148 10.84 -0.09 3.53
CA LEU A 148 9.79 0.86 3.15
C LEU A 148 8.42 0.19 3.21
N ILE A 149 8.28 -1.01 2.66
CA ILE A 149 7.04 -1.79 2.68
C ILE A 149 6.57 -2.02 4.12
N GLN A 150 7.50 -2.36 5.02
CA GLN A 150 7.21 -2.60 6.44
C GLN A 150 7.10 -1.31 7.28
N HIS A 151 7.35 -0.14 6.70
CA HIS A 151 7.40 1.10 7.48
C HIS A 151 5.97 1.47 7.95
N PRO A 152 5.74 1.75 9.25
CA PRO A 152 4.39 1.92 9.81
C PRO A 152 3.58 3.06 9.16
N ARG A 153 4.26 4.16 8.77
CA ARG A 153 3.64 5.29 8.07
C ARG A 153 3.75 5.19 6.55
N TYR A 154 4.98 5.20 6.04
CA TYR A 154 5.26 5.21 4.61
C TYR A 154 4.89 3.91 3.87
N GLY A 155 4.84 2.76 4.55
CA GLY A 155 4.47 1.48 3.92
C GLY A 155 3.02 1.49 3.44
N LYS A 156 2.09 1.95 4.29
CA LYS A 156 0.69 2.10 3.88
C LYS A 156 0.48 3.19 2.83
N ALA A 157 1.23 4.29 2.90
CA ALA A 157 1.20 5.30 1.84
C ALA A 157 1.74 4.75 0.51
N PHE A 158 2.75 3.88 0.57
CA PHE A 158 3.32 3.22 -0.59
C PHE A 158 2.34 2.21 -1.21
N GLU A 159 1.68 1.40 -0.40
CA GLU A 159 0.59 0.51 -0.82
C GLU A 159 -0.54 1.28 -1.52
N PHE A 160 -0.99 2.39 -0.95
CA PHE A 160 -1.98 3.28 -1.57
C PHE A 160 -1.50 3.78 -2.94
N TYR A 161 -0.27 4.29 -3.02
CA TYR A 161 0.32 4.75 -4.27
C TYR A 161 0.36 3.64 -5.33
N LEU A 162 0.80 2.43 -4.97
CA LEU A 162 0.85 1.31 -5.90
C LEU A 162 -0.54 0.96 -6.43
N THR A 163 -1.56 1.03 -5.57
CA THR A 163 -2.94 0.64 -5.88
C THR A 163 -3.62 1.64 -6.81
N PHE A 164 -3.48 2.94 -6.55
CA PHE A 164 -4.29 3.97 -7.22
C PHE A 164 -3.52 4.85 -8.20
N GLU A 165 -2.21 5.03 -8.00
CA GLU A 165 -1.46 6.11 -8.66
C GLU A 165 -0.35 5.60 -9.60
N ALA A 166 0.21 4.44 -9.31
CA ALA A 166 1.39 3.92 -10.01
C ALA A 166 1.11 3.62 -11.49
N GLU A 167 -0.08 3.15 -11.83
CA GLU A 167 -0.45 2.84 -13.22
C GLU A 167 -0.56 4.12 -14.06
N TYR A 168 -1.26 5.14 -13.55
CA TYR A 168 -1.34 6.45 -14.19
C TYR A 168 0.06 7.07 -14.37
N TRP A 169 0.90 7.00 -13.34
CA TRP A 169 2.29 7.44 -13.44
C TRP A 169 3.03 6.70 -14.57
N LEU A 170 2.92 5.37 -14.64
CA LEU A 170 3.61 4.56 -15.63
C LEU A 170 3.17 4.92 -17.06
N GLU A 171 1.87 5.13 -17.27
CA GLU A 171 1.29 5.57 -18.53
C GLU A 171 1.90 6.92 -18.98
N LYS A 172 1.99 7.90 -18.07
CA LYS A 172 2.53 9.24 -18.38
C LYS A 172 4.05 9.32 -18.40
N SER A 173 4.74 8.36 -17.81
CA SER A 173 6.20 8.36 -17.73
C SER A 173 6.87 8.14 -19.09
N LYS A 174 8.12 8.59 -19.21
CA LYS A 174 9.01 8.34 -20.36
C LYS A 174 9.82 7.04 -20.21
N VAL A 175 9.41 6.15 -19.30
CA VAL A 175 10.08 4.87 -19.07
C VAL A 175 9.88 3.98 -20.31
N LYS A 176 10.96 3.32 -20.75
CA LYS A 176 10.94 2.47 -21.96
C LYS A 176 10.29 1.10 -21.71
N GLN A 177 10.69 0.41 -20.65
CA GLN A 177 10.25 -0.96 -20.33
C GLN A 177 8.98 -0.92 -19.47
N LYS A 178 7.84 -0.52 -20.04
CA LYS A 178 6.63 -0.32 -19.25
C LYS A 178 6.08 -1.63 -18.70
N GLU A 179 6.17 -2.70 -19.47
CA GLU A 179 5.72 -4.04 -19.11
C GLU A 179 6.47 -4.57 -17.88
N ASP A 180 7.80 -4.48 -17.87
CA ASP A 180 8.61 -4.87 -16.70
C ASP A 180 8.27 -4.03 -15.46
N HIS A 181 7.99 -2.72 -15.64
CA HIS A 181 7.57 -1.86 -14.52
C HIS A 181 6.20 -2.28 -14.00
N GLN A 182 5.27 -2.65 -14.87
CA GLN A 182 3.94 -3.12 -14.48
C GLN A 182 4.02 -4.43 -13.68
N ILE A 183 4.82 -5.40 -14.16
CA ILE A 183 5.08 -6.65 -13.45
C ILE A 183 5.68 -6.34 -12.07
N TYR A 184 6.67 -5.44 -12.01
CA TYR A 184 7.29 -5.05 -10.75
C TYR A 184 6.30 -4.35 -9.80
N ILE A 185 5.44 -3.45 -10.30
CA ILE A 185 4.39 -2.80 -9.51
C ILE A 185 3.43 -3.84 -8.92
N ASN A 186 2.95 -4.79 -9.73
CA ASN A 186 2.06 -5.85 -9.27
C ASN A 186 2.72 -6.74 -8.22
N PHE A 187 4.00 -7.09 -8.42
CA PHE A 187 4.77 -7.83 -7.42
C PHE A 187 4.92 -7.05 -6.11
N LEU A 188 5.10 -5.73 -6.16
CA LEU A 188 5.16 -4.90 -4.96
C LEU A 188 3.81 -4.79 -4.24
N LYS A 189 2.69 -4.76 -4.98
CA LYS A 189 1.35 -4.86 -4.37
C LYS A 189 1.23 -6.16 -3.58
N LEU A 190 1.64 -7.29 -4.17
CA LEU A 190 1.67 -8.58 -3.50
C LEU A 190 2.55 -8.56 -2.23
N CYS A 191 3.71 -7.91 -2.29
CA CYS A 191 4.59 -7.73 -1.12
C CYS A 191 3.97 -6.89 0.00
N CYS A 192 3.12 -5.90 -0.33
CA CYS A 192 2.41 -5.09 0.66
C CYS A 192 1.27 -5.88 1.32
N CYS A 193 0.59 -6.77 0.57
CA CYS A 193 -0.47 -7.63 1.09
C CYS A 193 0.08 -8.78 1.95
N ASN A 194 1.18 -9.39 1.50
CA ASN A 194 1.86 -10.46 2.23
C ASN A 194 3.37 -10.20 2.25
N THR A 195 3.87 -9.86 3.44
CA THR A 195 5.27 -9.49 3.66
C THR A 195 6.26 -10.62 3.39
N ASP A 196 5.82 -11.88 3.35
CA ASP A 196 6.73 -13.01 3.08
C ASP A 196 7.29 -12.97 1.66
N TYR A 197 6.51 -12.47 0.70
CA TYR A 197 6.99 -12.28 -0.68
C TYR A 197 8.10 -11.24 -0.78
N SER A 198 8.12 -10.27 0.15
CA SER A 198 9.15 -9.23 0.14
C SER A 198 10.55 -9.78 0.45
N ASN A 199 10.68 -11.00 0.99
CA ASN A 199 11.97 -11.69 1.15
C ASN A 199 12.62 -11.99 -0.21
N ARG A 200 11.81 -12.19 -1.27
CA ARG A 200 12.30 -12.40 -2.64
C ARG A 200 12.95 -11.16 -3.24
N LEU A 201 12.64 -9.95 -2.73
CA LEU A 201 13.37 -8.73 -3.10
C LEU A 201 14.85 -8.82 -2.71
N ILE A 202 15.15 -9.43 -1.56
CA ILE A 202 16.50 -9.51 -0.98
C ILE A 202 17.31 -10.65 -1.61
N ALA A 203 16.65 -11.74 -1.97
CA ALA A 203 17.27 -12.94 -2.54
C ALA A 203 17.90 -12.73 -3.93
N TYR A 204 17.63 -11.61 -4.60
CA TYR A 204 18.26 -11.24 -5.88
C TYR A 204 19.75 -10.85 -5.69
N LYS A 205 20.57 -11.83 -5.28
CA LYS A 205 22.01 -11.68 -5.03
C LYS A 205 22.78 -12.35 -6.16
N LYS A 206 23.44 -11.49 -6.95
CA LYS A 206 24.52 -11.75 -7.94
C LYS A 206 24.58 -13.19 -8.47
N GLY A 207 24.11 -13.38 -9.70
CA GLY A 207 24.50 -14.55 -10.49
C GLY A 207 26.02 -14.70 -10.48
N LYS A 208 26.54 -15.63 -9.67
CA LYS A 208 27.78 -16.29 -9.99
C LYS A 208 27.46 -17.15 -11.20
N LYS A 209 27.74 -16.63 -12.40
CA LYS A 209 28.06 -17.52 -13.52
C LYS A 209 29.36 -18.22 -13.13
N THR A 210 29.29 -19.31 -12.39
CA THR A 210 30.36 -20.31 -12.42
C THR A 210 30.25 -20.99 -13.78
N LEU A 211 30.79 -20.33 -14.80
CA LEU A 211 31.33 -21.02 -15.96
C LEU A 211 32.48 -21.87 -15.40
N PHE A 212 32.17 -23.10 -15.01
CA PHE A 212 33.19 -24.12 -14.92
C PHE A 212 33.74 -24.28 -16.34
N ASN A 213 34.91 -23.69 -16.58
CA ASN A 213 35.78 -24.04 -17.68
C ASN A 213 36.13 -25.52 -17.49
N ASN A 214 35.36 -26.42 -18.11
CA ASN A 214 35.87 -27.74 -18.46
C ASN A 214 36.80 -27.57 -19.66
N ARG A 215 38.02 -27.11 -19.37
CA ARG A 215 39.19 -27.34 -20.20
C ARG A 215 40.25 -27.96 -19.31
N GLN A 216 40.27 -29.28 -19.29
CA GLN A 216 41.45 -30.11 -19.54
C GLN A 216 41.01 -31.57 -19.63
#